data_AF-A0A520DME1-F1
#
_entry.id   AF-A0A520DME1-F1
#
_cell.length_a   1.000
_cell.length_b   1.000
_cell.length_c   1.000
_cell.angle_alpha   90.00
_cell.angle_beta   90.00
_cell.angle_gamma   90.00
#
_symmetry.space_group_name_H-M   'P 1'
#
loop_
_entity.id
_entity.type
_entity.pdbx_description
1 polymer ?
#
loop_
_entity_poly.entity_id
_entity_poly.type
_entity_poly.pdbx_seq_one_letter_code
_entity_poly.pdbx_strand_id
1 'polypeptide(L)'
;MKISESDLIINPDGSIYHLNLLPEDVAETVITVGDPDRVAEVSKYFDEIELRKGKREFITHTGFVGKKRVTVLSTGIGTDNIDIVFNELDALVNIDFETRLVKKDLTSLNIIRVGTSGAVQADIPMGTILASNYGLGMDAL
;
A
#
# COMPACT_ATOMS: atom_id res chain seq x y z
N MET A 1 14.94 8.09 -18.65
CA MET A 1 16.10 7.22 -18.40
C MET A 1 15.56 5.82 -18.16
N LYS A 2 16.16 4.77 -18.72
CA LYS A 2 15.74 3.38 -18.47
C LYS A 2 16.27 2.95 -17.09
N ILE A 3 15.40 2.41 -16.25
CA ILE A 3 15.76 1.94 -14.90
C ILE A 3 16.47 0.58 -15.02
N SER A 4 17.58 0.43 -14.31
CA SER A 4 18.40 -0.78 -14.38
C SER A 4 17.72 -1.99 -13.73
N GLU A 5 18.21 -3.19 -14.02
CA GLU A 5 17.71 -4.44 -13.41
C GLU A 5 18.00 -4.53 -11.92
N SER A 6 19.09 -3.91 -11.46
CA SER A 6 19.44 -3.86 -10.04
C SER A 6 18.59 -2.86 -9.26
N ASP A 7 18.10 -1.79 -9.90
CA ASP A 7 17.35 -0.73 -9.23
C ASP A 7 15.84 -1.06 -9.12
N LEU A 8 15.30 -1.84 -10.07
CA LEU A 8 13.91 -2.30 -10.05
C LEU A 8 13.84 -3.81 -10.23
N ILE A 9 13.75 -4.53 -9.13
CA ILE A 9 13.66 -5.99 -9.19
C ILE A 9 12.22 -6.37 -9.55
N ILE A 10 12.06 -7.19 -10.59
CA ILE A 10 10.78 -7.72 -11.07
C ILE A 10 10.86 -9.25 -10.97
N ASN A 11 9.84 -9.87 -10.40
CA ASN A 11 9.75 -11.33 -10.27
C ASN A 11 9.60 -11.99 -11.65
N PRO A 12 9.91 -13.30 -11.79
CA PRO A 12 9.76 -14.02 -13.06
C PRO A 12 8.33 -14.03 -13.63
N ASP A 13 7.31 -13.83 -12.79
CA ASP A 13 5.90 -13.73 -13.19
C ASP A 13 5.47 -12.31 -13.60
N GLY A 14 6.41 -11.36 -13.65
CA GLY A 14 6.17 -9.96 -13.99
C GLY A 14 5.71 -9.09 -12.82
N SER A 15 5.49 -9.67 -11.63
CA SER A 15 5.09 -8.91 -10.46
C SER A 15 6.24 -8.15 -9.81
N ILE A 16 5.94 -7.08 -9.08
CA ILE A 16 6.95 -6.34 -8.33
C ILE A 16 7.45 -7.15 -7.12
N TYR A 17 8.72 -6.97 -6.75
CA TYR A 17 9.48 -7.92 -5.96
C TYR A 17 8.89 -8.26 -4.59
N HIS A 18 8.61 -7.28 -3.73
CA HIS A 18 8.14 -7.52 -2.36
C HIS A 18 6.62 -7.75 -2.31
N LEU A 19 5.84 -6.89 -2.97
CA LEU A 19 4.37 -6.94 -2.90
C LEU A 19 3.76 -8.09 -3.71
N ASN A 20 4.48 -8.62 -4.70
CA ASN A 20 4.01 -9.68 -5.60
C ASN A 20 2.73 -9.29 -6.36
N LEU A 21 2.65 -8.01 -6.74
CA LEU A 21 1.54 -7.39 -7.48
C LEU A 21 1.95 -7.03 -8.91
N LEU A 22 0.98 -7.05 -9.80
CA LEU A 22 1.07 -6.52 -11.17
C LEU A 22 0.44 -5.11 -11.21
N PRO A 23 0.77 -4.26 -12.20
CA PRO A 23 0.20 -2.92 -12.33
C PRO A 23 -1.34 -2.88 -12.26
N GLU A 24 -2.02 -3.86 -12.85
CA GLU A 24 -3.47 -3.97 -12.85
C GLU A 24 -4.08 -4.37 -11.49
N ASP A 25 -3.29 -4.92 -10.57
CA ASP A 25 -3.78 -5.42 -9.28
C ASP A 25 -4.15 -4.29 -8.30
N VAL A 26 -3.67 -3.07 -8.53
CA VAL A 26 -3.79 -1.94 -7.61
C VAL A 26 -4.82 -0.92 -8.08
N ALA A 27 -5.68 -0.47 -7.17
CA ALA A 27 -6.61 0.62 -7.38
C ALA A 27 -5.98 1.98 -7.06
N GLU A 28 -6.52 3.07 -7.62
CA GLU A 28 -6.06 4.43 -7.34
C GLU A 28 -6.24 4.84 -5.87
N THR A 29 -7.21 4.25 -5.16
CA THR A 29 -7.38 4.42 -3.71
C THR A 29 -6.88 3.20 -2.96
N VAL A 30 -5.87 3.41 -2.12
CA VAL A 30 -5.20 2.36 -1.35
C VAL A 30 -5.35 2.64 0.15
N ILE A 31 -5.95 1.69 0.86
CA ILE A 31 -5.97 1.67 2.32
C ILE A 31 -4.78 0.83 2.79
N THR A 32 -3.91 1.40 3.61
CA THR A 32 -2.80 0.66 4.22
C THR A 32 -3.10 0.31 5.66
N VAL A 33 -2.80 -0.92 6.06
CA VAL A 33 -2.92 -1.39 7.45
C VAL A 33 -1.58 -1.94 7.93
N GLY A 34 -1.29 -1.90 9.22
CA GLY A 34 -0.05 -2.51 9.72
C GLY A 34 -0.12 -4.03 9.73
N ASP A 35 -1.13 -4.55 10.42
CA ASP A 35 -1.36 -5.97 10.63
C ASP A 35 -1.92 -6.67 9.38
N PRO A 36 -1.30 -7.76 8.88
CA PRO A 36 -1.81 -8.59 7.78
C PRO A 36 -3.26 -9.04 7.97
N ASP A 37 -3.65 -9.43 9.18
CA ASP A 37 -4.99 -9.96 9.44
C ASP A 37 -6.06 -8.87 9.28
N ARG A 38 -5.68 -7.60 9.45
CA ARG A 38 -6.59 -6.46 9.27
C ARG A 38 -7.02 -6.25 7.81
N VAL A 39 -6.30 -6.81 6.85
CA VAL A 39 -6.68 -6.75 5.43
C VAL A 39 -8.04 -7.43 5.21
N ALA A 40 -8.24 -8.61 5.80
CA ALA A 40 -9.52 -9.31 5.77
C ALA A 40 -10.62 -8.52 6.51
N GLU A 41 -10.28 -7.92 7.66
CA GLU A 41 -11.23 -7.13 8.45
C GLU A 41 -11.72 -5.86 7.77
N VAL A 42 -10.90 -5.25 6.91
CA VAL A 42 -11.31 -4.10 6.08
C VAL A 42 -12.07 -4.57 4.85
N SER A 43 -11.52 -5.54 4.12
CA SER A 43 -12.09 -6.01 2.86
C SER A 43 -13.43 -6.75 3.01
N LYS A 44 -13.81 -7.21 4.21
CA LYS A 44 -15.15 -7.77 4.46
C LYS A 44 -16.30 -6.79 4.17
N TYR A 45 -15.99 -5.48 4.10
CA TYR A 45 -16.95 -4.43 3.76
C TYR A 45 -16.96 -4.10 2.26
N PHE A 46 -16.17 -4.78 1.44
CA PHE A 46 -16.23 -4.63 -0.02
C PHE A 46 -17.45 -5.36 -0.56
N ASP A 47 -18.10 -4.79 -1.57
CA ASP A 47 -19.22 -5.44 -2.27
C ASP A 47 -18.72 -6.66 -3.07
N GLU A 48 -17.50 -6.55 -3.61
CA GLU A 48 -16.82 -7.60 -4.36
C GLU A 48 -15.31 -7.53 -4.10
N ILE A 49 -14.65 -8.69 -4.03
CA ILE A 49 -13.19 -8.80 -3.98
C ILE A 49 -12.76 -9.56 -5.24
N GLU A 50 -12.11 -8.87 -6.16
CA GLU A 50 -11.60 -9.45 -7.42
C GLU A 50 -10.19 -10.01 -7.28
N LEU A 51 -9.43 -9.54 -6.29
CA LEU A 51 -8.04 -9.94 -6.07
C LEU A 51 -7.79 -10.26 -4.60
N ARG A 52 -7.12 -11.38 -4.37
CA ARG A 52 -6.42 -11.68 -3.11
C ARG A 52 -5.02 -12.19 -3.44
N LYS A 53 -4.00 -11.44 -3.05
CA LYS A 53 -2.58 -11.80 -3.22
C LYS A 53 -1.83 -11.51 -1.94
N GLY A 54 -0.67 -12.13 -1.79
CA GLY A 54 0.23 -11.75 -0.72
C GLY A 54 1.53 -12.52 -0.71
N LYS A 55 2.53 -11.91 -0.09
CA LYS A 55 3.86 -12.48 0.11
C LYS A 55 4.39 -12.00 1.46
N ARG A 56 4.68 -12.95 2.35
CA ARG A 56 5.10 -12.67 3.74
C ARG A 56 4.07 -11.77 4.45
N GLU A 57 4.49 -10.63 5.00
CA GLU A 57 3.64 -9.66 5.69
C GLU A 57 2.85 -8.72 4.76
N PHE A 58 3.07 -8.76 3.44
CA PHE A 58 2.36 -7.92 2.47
C PHE A 58 1.17 -8.68 1.89
N ILE A 59 -0.01 -8.51 2.46
CA ILE A 59 -1.28 -9.09 2.04
C ILE A 59 -2.11 -8.00 1.38
N THR A 60 -2.62 -8.28 0.19
CA THR A 60 -3.37 -7.32 -0.63
C THR A 60 -4.71 -7.90 -1.04
N HIS A 61 -5.79 -7.18 -0.76
CA HIS A 61 -7.08 -7.42 -1.39
C HIS A 61 -7.48 -6.20 -2.22
N THR A 62 -7.92 -6.41 -3.46
CA THR A 62 -8.50 -5.36 -4.32
C THR A 62 -9.91 -5.75 -4.70
N GLY A 63 -10.79 -4.76 -4.74
CA GLY A 63 -12.21 -4.96 -4.98
C GLY A 63 -12.97 -3.65 -5.10
N PHE A 64 -14.28 -3.71 -4.88
CA PHE A 64 -15.19 -2.58 -5.09
C PHE A 64 -15.98 -2.23 -3.83
N VAL A 65 -16.16 -0.93 -3.61
CA VAL A 65 -17.12 -0.34 -2.68
C VAL A 65 -17.99 0.64 -3.48
N GLY A 66 -19.23 0.26 -3.72
CA GLY A 66 -20.11 0.86 -4.72
C GLY A 66 -19.46 0.79 -6.10
N LYS A 67 -19.24 1.96 -6.70
CA LYS A 67 -18.56 2.08 -8.02
C LYS A 67 -17.06 2.32 -7.90
N LYS A 68 -16.53 2.43 -6.68
CA LYS A 68 -15.13 2.79 -6.45
C LYS A 68 -14.30 1.53 -6.26
N ARG A 69 -13.27 1.36 -7.09
CA ARG A 69 -12.25 0.33 -6.89
C ARG A 69 -11.34 0.74 -5.75
N VAL A 70 -11.08 -0.16 -4.80
CA VAL A 70 -10.27 0.10 -3.61
C VAL A 70 -9.35 -1.09 -3.39
N THR A 71 -8.09 -0.80 -3.05
CA THR A 71 -7.12 -1.78 -2.59
C THR A 71 -6.92 -1.61 -1.09
N VAL A 72 -6.86 -2.71 -0.35
CA VAL A 72 -6.34 -2.73 1.02
C VAL A 72 -5.07 -3.60 1.06
N LEU A 73 -4.01 -3.06 1.65
CA LEU A 73 -2.67 -3.66 1.68
C LEU A 73 -2.09 -3.59 3.09
N SER A 74 -1.56 -4.70 3.62
CA SER A 74 -0.77 -4.67 4.84
C SER A 74 0.67 -4.25 4.59
N THR A 75 1.19 -3.43 5.48
CA THR A 75 2.54 -2.87 5.41
C THR A 75 3.47 -3.51 6.42
N GLY A 76 2.99 -4.23 7.43
CA GLY A 76 3.81 -4.56 8.59
C GLY A 76 4.09 -3.33 9.49
N ILE A 77 5.20 -3.38 10.21
CA ILE A 77 5.58 -2.43 11.26
C ILE A 77 6.92 -1.78 10.90
N GLY A 78 7.00 -0.45 11.01
CA GLY A 78 8.23 0.31 10.77
C GLY A 78 8.17 1.18 9.53
N THR A 79 9.00 2.23 9.49
CA THR A 79 9.10 3.16 8.35
C THR A 79 9.85 2.53 7.17
N ASP A 80 10.75 1.58 7.45
CA ASP A 80 11.41 0.72 6.47
C ASP A 80 10.41 -0.10 5.64
N ASN A 81 9.46 -0.78 6.29
CA ASN A 81 8.44 -1.51 5.55
C ASN A 81 7.50 -0.58 4.76
N ILE A 82 7.20 0.61 5.30
CA ILE A 82 6.38 1.60 4.58
C ILE A 82 7.11 2.08 3.32
N ASP A 83 8.42 2.32 3.40
CA ASP A 83 9.25 2.74 2.27
C ASP A 83 9.21 1.70 1.14
N ILE A 84 9.38 0.40 1.47
CA ILE A 84 9.23 -0.69 0.49
C ILE A 84 7.87 -0.62 -0.19
N VAL A 85 6.79 -0.55 0.60
CA VAL A 85 5.43 -0.55 0.06
C VAL A 85 5.19 0.65 -0.84
N PHE A 86 5.63 1.85 -0.44
CA PHE A 86 5.32 3.07 -1.18
C PHE A 86 6.15 3.19 -2.46
N ASN A 87 7.43 2.81 -2.43
CA ASN A 87 8.24 2.75 -3.64
C ASN A 87 7.69 1.73 -4.64
N GLU A 88 7.26 0.55 -4.17
CA GLU A 88 6.70 -0.46 -5.07
C GLU A 88 5.31 -0.08 -5.59
N LEU A 89 4.46 0.55 -4.78
CA LEU A 89 3.18 1.09 -5.24
C LEU A 89 3.37 2.19 -6.31
N ASP A 90 4.33 3.10 -6.11
CA ASP A 90 4.66 4.11 -7.12
C ASP A 90 5.15 3.47 -8.41
N ALA A 91 6.08 2.51 -8.31
CA ALA A 91 6.60 1.77 -9.46
C ALA A 91 5.47 1.07 -10.24
N LEU A 92 4.54 0.41 -9.55
CA LEU A 92 3.41 -0.29 -10.18
C LEU A 92 2.56 0.63 -11.05
N VAL A 93 2.32 1.87 -10.61
CA VAL A 93 1.45 2.80 -11.35
C VAL A 93 2.21 3.71 -12.32
N ASN A 94 3.49 3.99 -12.06
CA ASN A 94 4.26 5.01 -12.78
C ASN A 94 5.43 4.47 -13.63
N ILE A 95 5.77 3.19 -13.53
CA ILE A 95 6.80 2.56 -14.39
C ILE A 95 6.14 1.54 -15.31
N ASP A 96 6.51 1.59 -16.59
CA ASP A 96 6.20 0.53 -17.54
C ASP A 96 7.23 -0.59 -17.36
N PHE A 97 6.79 -1.76 -16.90
CA PHE A 97 7.69 -2.86 -16.50
C PHE A 97 8.40 -3.53 -17.68
N GLU A 98 7.81 -3.49 -18.89
CA GLU A 98 8.41 -4.05 -20.09
C GLU A 98 9.57 -3.17 -20.59
N THR A 99 9.30 -1.87 -20.70
CA THR A 99 10.28 -0.89 -21.20
C THR A 99 11.24 -0.41 -20.12
N ARG A 100 10.83 -0.53 -18.85
CA ARG A 100 11.51 -0.02 -17.64
C ARG A 100 11.70 1.50 -17.70
N LEU A 101 10.72 2.19 -18.29
CA LEU A 101 10.68 3.63 -18.40
C LEU A 101 9.59 4.19 -17.49
N VAL A 102 9.88 5.34 -16.89
CA VAL A 102 8.87 6.13 -16.19
C VAL A 102 7.83 6.61 -17.22
N LYS A 103 6.56 6.41 -16.91
CA LYS A 103 5.43 6.84 -17.73
C LYS A 103 5.44 8.37 -17.87
N LYS A 104 4.98 8.88 -19.02
CA LYS A 104 4.91 10.33 -19.25
C LYS A 104 3.85 11.00 -18.40
N ASP A 105 2.68 10.37 -18.34
CA ASP A 105 1.56 10.78 -17.52
C ASP A 105 1.61 10.01 -16.20
N LEU A 106 1.93 10.72 -15.13
CA LEU A 106 2.05 10.13 -13.80
C LEU A 106 0.68 10.03 -13.12
N THR A 107 0.49 8.95 -12.39
CA THR A 107 -0.70 8.68 -11.58
C THR A 107 -0.38 8.93 -10.12
N SER A 108 -1.23 9.67 -9.43
CA SER A 108 -1.14 9.87 -7.97
C SER A 108 -2.10 8.91 -7.27
N LEU A 109 -1.60 8.18 -6.28
CA LEU A 109 -2.41 7.31 -5.45
C LEU A 109 -2.99 8.08 -4.27
N ASN A 110 -4.25 7.77 -3.93
CA ASN A 110 -4.88 8.20 -2.69
C ASN A 110 -4.61 7.16 -1.61
N ILE A 111 -3.63 7.43 -0.74
CA ILE A 111 -3.20 6.49 0.29
C ILE A 111 -3.75 6.91 1.66
N ILE A 112 -4.45 5.99 2.33
CA ILE A 112 -5.04 6.20 3.66
C ILE A 112 -4.54 5.12 4.60
N ARG A 113 -3.75 5.49 5.61
CA ARG A 113 -3.29 4.54 6.64
C ARG A 113 -4.32 4.38 7.75
N VAL A 114 -4.77 3.15 7.99
CA VAL A 114 -5.64 2.78 9.12
C VAL A 114 -4.82 1.91 10.08
N GLY A 115 -4.36 2.54 11.16
CA GLY A 115 -3.49 1.94 12.16
C GLY A 115 -4.04 2.00 13.57
N THR A 116 -3.17 1.67 14.51
CA THR A 116 -3.37 1.85 15.95
C THR A 116 -2.27 2.76 16.48
N SER A 117 -2.59 3.60 17.44
CA SER A 117 -1.63 4.50 18.08
C SER A 117 -1.85 4.56 19.59
N GLY A 118 -0.81 4.91 20.33
CA GLY A 118 -0.95 5.41 21.69
C GLY A 118 -1.28 6.90 21.67
N ALA A 119 -1.96 7.39 22.72
CA ALA A 119 -2.12 8.81 23.00
C ALA A 119 -1.35 9.16 24.27
N VAL A 120 -0.63 10.29 24.27
CA VAL A 120 0.10 10.80 25.43
C VAL A 120 -0.68 11.89 26.17
N GLN A 121 -1.71 12.44 25.51
CA GLN A 121 -2.63 13.42 26.06
C GLN A 121 -3.64 12.71 26.97
N ALA A 122 -3.66 13.10 28.25
CA ALA A 122 -4.46 12.43 29.27
C ALA A 122 -5.99 12.56 29.07
N ASP A 123 -6.42 13.54 28.29
CA ASP A 123 -7.82 13.84 27.97
C ASP A 123 -8.34 13.07 26.74
N ILE A 124 -7.50 12.27 26.08
CA ILE A 124 -7.92 11.40 24.96
C ILE A 124 -8.26 10.00 25.48
N PRO A 125 -9.55 9.58 25.49
CA PRO A 125 -9.92 8.24 25.95
C PRO A 125 -9.47 7.14 25.00
N MET A 126 -9.31 5.92 25.52
CA MET A 126 -9.09 4.72 24.70
C MET A 126 -10.24 4.51 23.71
N GLY A 127 -9.92 4.05 22.50
CA GLY A 127 -10.90 3.81 21.43
C GLY A 127 -11.29 5.05 20.62
N THR A 128 -10.75 6.23 20.96
CA THR A 128 -10.94 7.44 20.16
C THR A 128 -10.31 7.27 18.78
N ILE A 129 -11.06 7.57 17.73
CA ILE A 129 -10.56 7.62 16.35
C ILE A 129 -9.85 8.96 16.16
N LEU A 130 -8.59 8.91 15.73
CA LEU A 130 -7.77 10.09 15.46
C LEU A 130 -7.46 10.19 13.97
N ALA A 131 -7.54 11.40 13.44
CA ALA A 131 -7.08 11.73 12.10
C ALA A 131 -5.89 12.69 12.21
N SER A 132 -4.72 12.26 11.73
CA SER A 132 -3.49 13.05 11.80
C SER A 132 -3.57 14.25 10.87
N ASN A 133 -3.33 15.46 11.40
CA ASN A 133 -3.16 16.68 10.59
C ASN A 133 -1.68 17.03 10.35
N TYR A 134 -0.78 16.53 11.20
CA TYR A 134 0.66 16.74 11.12
C TYR A 134 1.38 15.42 11.40
N GLY A 135 2.58 15.25 10.82
CA GLY A 135 3.49 14.15 11.12
C GLY A 135 4.83 14.68 11.62
N LEU A 136 5.35 14.08 12.69
CA LEU A 136 6.70 14.33 13.20
C LEU A 136 7.47 13.00 13.15
N GLY A 137 8.40 12.89 12.21
CA GLY A 137 9.33 11.77 12.16
C GLY A 137 10.33 11.85 13.30
N MET A 138 10.40 10.80 14.11
CA MET A 138 11.41 10.63 15.16
C MET A 138 12.36 9.46 14.85
N ASP A 139 12.10 8.76 13.74
CA ASP A 139 12.98 7.75 13.19
C ASP A 139 14.24 8.37 12.58
N ALA A 140 15.31 7.57 12.51
CA ALA A 140 16.65 8.02 12.12
C ALA A 140 16.95 7.83 10.61
N LEU A 141 15.91 7.60 9.80
CA LEU A 141 15.99 7.44 8.35
C LEU A 141 15.88 8.80 7.64
#